data_AF-A0A1E7IYA6-F1
#
_entry.id   AF-A0A1E7IYA6-F1
#
_cell.length_a   1.000
_cell.length_b   1.000
_cell.length_c   1.000
_cell.angle_alpha   90.00
_cell.angle_beta   90.00
_cell.angle_gamma   90.00
#
_symmetry.space_group_name_H-M   'P 1'
#
loop_
_entity.id
_entity.type
_entity.pdbx_description
1 polymer ?
#
loop_
_entity_poly.entity_id
_entity_poly.type
_entity_poly.pdbx_seq_one_letter_code
_entity_poly.pdbx_strand_id
1 'polypeptide(L)'
;SNFPQGLKNKIKINLAENRLEKENSEIACCPLLKKDDTCLIYDVRPFSCRQLYSIRECRGRGPTVHRQATELAKEAVKKMQRLDNTGYSGHLSFILYLLDRPDFRRLYLSEGFDPGKIAKFGETHRLIINRFSR
;
A
#
# COMPACT_ATOMS: atom_id res chain seq x y z
N SER A 1 -1.92 15.38 3.94
CA SER A 1 -2.68 15.56 5.19
C SER A 1 -1.76 16.10 6.27
N ASN A 2 -2.08 17.23 6.88
CA ASN A 2 -1.29 17.80 7.98
C ASN A 2 -1.64 17.09 9.30
N PHE A 3 -1.12 15.88 9.49
CA PHE A 3 -1.23 15.20 10.78
C PHE A 3 -0.36 15.92 11.84
N PRO A 4 -0.81 15.98 13.11
CA PRO A 4 0.02 16.43 14.22
C PRO A 4 1.33 15.62 14.31
N GLN A 5 2.41 16.24 14.79
CA GLN A 5 3.73 15.60 14.79
C GLN A 5 3.77 14.28 15.59
N GLY A 6 3.11 14.23 16.75
CA GLY A 6 3.01 12.99 17.54
C GLY A 6 2.31 11.85 16.78
N LEU A 7 1.27 12.19 16.00
CA LEU A 7 0.58 11.21 15.16
C LEU A 7 1.45 10.75 13.99
N LYS A 8 2.22 11.66 13.36
CA LYS A 8 3.19 11.28 12.31
C LYS A 8 4.22 10.29 12.83
N ASN A 9 4.78 10.52 14.01
CA ASN A 9 5.75 9.62 14.62
C ASN A 9 5.14 8.24 14.90
N LYS A 10 3.91 8.21 15.43
CA LYS A 10 3.18 6.96 15.65
C LYS A 10 2.93 6.20 14.34
N ILE A 11 2.52 6.87 13.27
CA ILE A 11 2.33 6.24 11.95
C ILE A 11 3.65 5.62 11.46
N LYS A 12 4.79 6.31 11.64
CA LYS A 12 6.10 5.77 11.26
C LYS A 12 6.46 4.50 12.02
N ILE A 13 6.20 4.48 13.32
CA ILE A 13 6.41 3.27 14.16
C ILE A 13 5.52 2.13 13.66
N ASN A 14 4.21 2.36 13.53
CA ASN A 14 3.27 1.36 13.03
C ASN A 14 3.65 0.82 11.64
N LEU A 15 4.14 1.68 10.73
CA LEU A 15 4.59 1.27 9.39
C LEU A 15 5.84 0.38 9.46
N ALA A 16 6.75 0.66 10.39
CA ALA A 16 7.95 -0.15 10.59
C ALA A 16 7.59 -1.52 11.17
N GLU A 17 6.73 -1.58 12.19
CA GLU A 17 6.21 -2.82 12.77
C GLU A 17 5.47 -3.65 11.72
N ASN A 18 4.52 -3.04 10.98
CA ASN A 18 3.79 -3.71 9.90
C ASN A 18 4.71 -4.31 8.83
N ARG A 19 5.82 -3.63 8.51
CA ARG A 19 6.81 -4.14 7.56
C ARG A 19 7.49 -5.40 8.13
N LEU A 20 7.97 -5.34 9.36
CA LEU A 20 8.64 -6.46 10.02
C LEU A 20 7.72 -7.68 10.14
N GLU A 21 6.46 -7.48 10.58
CA GLU A 21 5.44 -8.54 10.63
C GLU A 21 5.25 -9.19 9.26
N LYS A 22 5.12 -8.39 8.19
CA LYS A 22 4.96 -8.89 6.81
C LYS A 22 6.19 -9.64 6.31
N GLU A 23 7.40 -9.14 6.60
CA GLU A 23 8.67 -9.78 6.26
C GLU A 23 8.80 -11.14 6.98
N ASN A 24 8.27 -11.25 8.20
CA ASN A 24 8.18 -12.50 8.97
C ASN A 24 7.01 -13.40 8.57
N SER A 25 6.26 -13.06 7.52
CA SER A 25 5.05 -13.79 7.08
C SER A 25 3.92 -13.86 8.12
N GLU A 26 3.89 -12.93 9.06
CA GLU A 26 2.83 -12.81 10.06
C GLU A 26 1.62 -12.05 9.53
N ILE A 27 0.45 -12.25 10.17
CA ILE A 27 -0.76 -11.49 9.86
C ILE A 27 -0.61 -10.09 10.45
N ALA A 28 -0.22 -9.14 9.60
CA ALA A 28 0.00 -7.76 9.99
C ALA A 28 -1.29 -6.92 9.94
N CYS A 29 -1.62 -6.24 11.04
CA CYS A 29 -2.73 -5.28 11.09
C CYS A 29 -2.43 -4.04 10.22
N CYS A 30 -3.47 -3.38 9.70
CA CYS A 30 -3.26 -2.15 8.92
C CYS A 30 -2.58 -1.08 9.79
N PRO A 31 -1.43 -0.50 9.37
CA PRO A 31 -0.68 0.45 10.20
C PRO A 31 -1.41 1.80 10.37
N LEU A 32 -2.47 2.02 9.60
CA LEU A 32 -3.32 3.22 9.59
C LEU A 32 -4.69 2.98 10.23
N LEU A 33 -4.88 1.86 10.93
CA LEU A 33 -6.10 1.57 11.69
C LEU A 33 -6.10 2.36 13.01
N LYS A 34 -7.18 3.07 13.29
CA LYS A 34 -7.40 3.72 14.59
C LYS A 34 -7.91 2.71 15.62
N LYS A 35 -7.91 3.10 16.90
CA LYS A 35 -8.43 2.26 18.00
C LYS A 35 -9.93 1.93 17.86
N ASP A 36 -10.66 2.74 17.12
CA ASP A 36 -12.10 2.59 16.83
C ASP A 36 -12.35 1.78 15.53
N ASP A 37 -11.34 1.06 15.02
CA ASP A 37 -11.36 0.30 13.77
C ASP A 37 -11.64 1.12 12.49
N THR A 38 -11.56 2.44 12.54
CA THR A 38 -11.70 3.28 11.34
C THR A 38 -10.33 3.66 10.75
N CYS A 39 -10.30 3.93 9.44
CA CYS A 39 -9.06 4.22 8.73
C CYS A 39 -8.63 5.68 8.91
N LEU A 40 -7.38 5.91 9.29
CA LEU A 40 -6.82 7.25 9.50
C LEU A 40 -6.75 8.10 8.22
N ILE A 41 -6.67 7.45 7.06
CA ILE A 41 -6.59 8.11 5.75
C ILE A 41 -7.87 7.92 4.93
N TYR A 42 -9.03 7.73 5.58
CA TYR A 42 -10.27 7.28 4.94
C TYR A 42 -10.59 8.02 3.63
N ASP A 43 -10.47 9.34 3.66
CA ASP A 43 -10.80 10.25 2.55
C ASP A 43 -9.86 10.11 1.36
N VAL A 44 -8.61 9.75 1.60
CA VAL A 44 -7.56 9.59 0.58
C VAL A 44 -7.12 8.14 0.41
N ARG A 45 -7.94 7.17 0.84
CA ARG A 45 -7.62 5.75 0.67
C ARG A 45 -7.40 5.43 -0.80
N PRO A 46 -6.30 4.75 -1.16
CA PRO A 46 -6.08 4.31 -2.53
C PRO A 46 -7.13 3.28 -2.93
N PHE A 47 -7.39 3.15 -4.24
CA PHE A 47 -8.37 2.21 -4.77
C PHE A 47 -8.18 0.78 -4.21
N SER A 48 -6.92 0.32 -4.15
CA SER A 48 -6.57 -1.00 -3.62
C SER A 48 -7.01 -1.24 -2.17
N CYS A 49 -7.16 -0.18 -1.37
CA CYS A 49 -7.71 -0.27 -0.02
C CYS A 49 -9.24 -0.11 0.00
N ARG A 50 -9.82 0.67 -0.92
CA ARG A 50 -11.28 0.88 -1.00
C ARG A 50 -12.02 -0.37 -1.48
N GLN A 51 -11.40 -1.14 -2.37
CA GLN A 51 -11.96 -2.41 -2.83
C GLN A 51 -12.04 -3.48 -1.72
N LEU A 52 -11.31 -3.30 -0.61
CA LEU A 52 -11.33 -4.19 0.54
C LEU A 52 -12.50 -3.81 1.47
N TYR A 53 -13.71 -4.21 1.09
CA TYR A 53 -14.86 -4.24 1.99
C TYR A 53 -15.04 -5.65 2.58
N SER A 54 -15.80 -5.76 3.66
CA SER A 54 -16.13 -7.06 4.23
C SER A 54 -17.63 -7.19 4.41
N ILE A 55 -18.19 -8.30 3.97
CA ILE A 55 -19.62 -8.64 4.12
C ILE A 55 -19.96 -9.25 5.49
N ARG A 56 -18.94 -9.46 6.34
CA ARG A 56 -19.04 -9.91 7.73
C ARG A 56 -17.93 -9.29 8.56
N GLU A 57 -18.03 -9.38 9.88
CA GLU A 57 -16.96 -8.93 10.77
C GLU A 57 -15.64 -9.62 10.45
N CYS A 58 -14.59 -8.83 10.24
CA CYS A 58 -13.29 -9.29 9.75
C CYS A 58 -12.15 -9.16 10.78
N ARG A 59 -12.47 -8.78 12.03
CA ARG A 59 -11.46 -8.58 13.07
C ARG A 59 -10.65 -9.87 13.27
N GLY A 60 -9.32 -9.76 13.14
CA GLY A 60 -8.35 -10.86 13.27
C GLY A 60 -8.35 -11.90 12.14
N ARG A 61 -9.23 -11.80 11.14
CA ARG A 61 -9.45 -12.86 10.12
C ARG A 61 -9.37 -12.39 8.67
N GLY A 62 -9.23 -11.09 8.45
CA GLY A 62 -9.17 -10.49 7.11
C GLY A 62 -10.56 -10.28 6.48
N PRO A 63 -10.66 -9.42 5.45
CA PRO A 63 -11.94 -9.07 4.84
C PRO A 63 -12.54 -10.25 4.08
N THR A 64 -13.86 -10.35 4.09
CA THR A 64 -14.61 -11.30 3.26
C THR A 64 -15.33 -10.55 2.15
N VAL A 65 -14.89 -10.78 0.91
CA VAL A 65 -15.34 -10.05 -0.27
C VAL A 65 -16.06 -10.99 -1.23
N HIS A 66 -17.05 -10.49 -1.96
CA HIS A 66 -17.66 -11.25 -3.05
C HIS A 66 -16.62 -11.53 -4.15
N ARG A 67 -16.57 -12.78 -4.63
CA ARG A 67 -15.60 -13.19 -5.67
C ARG A 67 -15.69 -12.33 -6.93
N GLN A 68 -16.90 -12.04 -7.41
CA GLN A 68 -17.09 -11.20 -8.61
C GLN A 68 -16.55 -9.78 -8.42
N ALA A 69 -16.79 -9.18 -7.24
CA ALA A 69 -16.25 -7.86 -6.93
C ALA A 69 -14.72 -7.87 -6.88
N THR A 70 -14.10 -8.93 -6.35
CA THR A 70 -12.65 -9.11 -6.35
C THR A 70 -12.07 -9.19 -7.77
N GLU A 71 -12.72 -9.87 -8.70
CA GLU A 71 -12.25 -9.95 -10.09
C GLU A 71 -12.38 -8.60 -10.80
N LEU A 72 -13.51 -7.90 -10.65
CA LEU A 72 -13.67 -6.53 -11.17
C LEU A 72 -12.60 -5.57 -10.61
N ALA A 73 -12.29 -5.69 -9.33
CA ALA A 73 -11.23 -4.96 -8.66
C ALA A 73 -9.85 -5.22 -9.30
N LYS A 74 -9.50 -6.49 -9.53
CA LYS A 74 -8.25 -6.87 -10.20
C LYS A 74 -8.17 -6.30 -11.61
N GLU A 75 -9.25 -6.35 -12.37
CA GLU A 75 -9.30 -5.77 -13.72
C GLU A 75 -9.13 -4.25 -13.70
N ALA A 76 -9.79 -3.56 -12.76
CA ALA A 76 -9.63 -2.12 -12.59
C ALA A 76 -8.18 -1.76 -12.24
N VAL A 77 -7.53 -2.52 -11.34
CA VAL A 77 -6.11 -2.34 -11.03
C VAL A 77 -5.24 -2.51 -12.27
N LYS A 78 -5.44 -3.55 -13.08
CA LYS A 78 -4.68 -3.73 -14.33
C LYS A 78 -4.88 -2.57 -15.30
N LYS A 79 -6.11 -2.05 -15.44
CA LYS A 79 -6.39 -0.89 -16.28
C LYS A 79 -5.65 0.35 -15.78
N MET A 80 -5.67 0.62 -14.47
CA MET A 80 -4.91 1.74 -13.87
C MET A 80 -3.40 1.58 -14.08
N GLN A 81 -2.86 0.37 -13.92
CA GLN A 81 -1.43 0.11 -14.17
C GLN A 81 -1.01 0.40 -15.61
N ARG A 82 -1.86 0.11 -16.59
CA ARG A 82 -1.60 0.43 -18.01
C ARG A 82 -1.60 1.93 -18.30
N LEU A 83 -2.36 2.71 -17.54
CA LEU A 83 -2.41 4.16 -17.67
C LEU A 83 -1.18 4.86 -17.04
N ASP A 84 -0.49 4.19 -16.13
CA ASP A 84 0.70 4.70 -15.44
C ASP A 84 1.88 3.76 -15.64
N ASN A 85 2.50 3.79 -16.82
CA ASN A 85 3.59 2.88 -17.20
C ASN A 85 4.93 3.18 -16.49
N THR A 86 4.99 4.23 -15.67
CA THR A 86 6.13 4.59 -14.80
C THR A 86 5.82 4.38 -13.32
N GLY A 87 4.64 3.89 -12.99
CA GLY A 87 4.21 3.68 -11.62
C GLY A 87 4.70 2.39 -10.98
N TYR A 88 4.54 2.35 -9.66
CA TYR A 88 4.78 1.18 -8.82
C TYR A 88 3.49 0.83 -8.07
N SER A 89 3.11 -0.45 -8.09
CA SER A 89 1.93 -0.97 -7.41
C SER A 89 2.30 -2.02 -6.36
N GLY A 90 1.53 -2.14 -5.29
CA GLY A 90 1.74 -3.16 -4.27
C GLY A 90 1.07 -2.83 -2.94
N HIS A 91 1.55 -3.44 -1.86
CA HIS A 91 1.07 -3.10 -0.51
C HIS A 91 1.39 -1.63 -0.17
N LEU A 92 0.38 -0.91 0.30
CA LEU A 92 0.50 0.52 0.63
C LEU A 92 1.64 0.81 1.61
N SER A 93 1.86 -0.02 2.63
CA SER A 93 2.92 0.20 3.60
C SER A 93 4.32 0.18 2.97
N PHE A 94 4.57 -0.68 1.98
CA PHE A 94 5.84 -0.72 1.26
C PHE A 94 6.01 0.47 0.31
N ILE A 95 4.92 0.92 -0.34
CA ILE A 95 4.95 2.15 -1.14
C ILE A 95 5.25 3.36 -0.26
N LEU A 96 4.60 3.47 0.91
CA LEU A 96 4.86 4.54 1.87
C LEU A 96 6.29 4.49 2.42
N TYR A 97 6.84 3.29 2.64
CA TYR A 97 8.24 3.12 3.01
C TYR A 97 9.19 3.66 1.94
N LEU A 98 8.98 3.31 0.66
CA LEU A 98 9.76 3.86 -0.45
C LEU A 98 9.64 5.39 -0.50
N LEU A 99 8.43 5.93 -0.36
CA LEU A 99 8.20 7.36 -0.31
C LEU A 99 8.78 8.05 0.93
N ASP A 100 9.17 7.33 1.99
CA ASP A 100 9.90 7.90 3.13
C ASP A 100 11.42 7.94 2.92
N ARG A 101 11.94 7.22 1.92
CA ARG A 101 13.35 7.30 1.55
C ARG A 101 13.63 8.59 0.76
N PRO A 102 14.60 9.43 1.19
CA PRO A 102 14.84 10.73 0.55
C PRO A 102 15.21 10.67 -0.93
N ASP A 103 15.99 9.67 -1.33
CA ASP A 103 16.40 9.43 -2.72
C ASP A 103 15.22 9.09 -3.63
N PHE A 104 14.37 8.15 -3.19
CA PHE A 104 13.19 7.75 -3.94
C PHE A 104 12.12 8.84 -3.95
N ARG A 105 11.91 9.54 -2.83
CA ARG A 105 10.98 10.68 -2.76
C ARG A 105 11.37 11.79 -3.73
N ARG A 106 12.66 12.15 -3.81
CA ARG A 106 13.13 13.15 -4.77
C ARG A 106 12.87 12.71 -6.22
N LEU A 107 13.17 11.46 -6.54
CA LEU A 107 12.89 10.89 -7.87
C LEU A 107 11.39 10.96 -8.20
N TYR A 108 10.53 10.55 -7.27
CA TYR A 108 9.08 10.57 -7.45
C TYR A 108 8.54 11.99 -7.67
N LEU A 109 8.98 12.96 -6.86
CA LEU A 109 8.56 14.36 -6.98
C LEU A 109 9.09 15.05 -8.25
N SER A 110 10.17 14.54 -8.84
CA SER A 110 10.69 15.03 -10.13
C SER A 110 10.10 14.28 -11.33
N GLU A 111 9.00 13.53 -11.15
CA GLU A 111 8.38 12.67 -12.16
C GLU A 111 9.36 11.64 -12.77
N GLY A 112 10.43 11.33 -12.05
CA GLY A 112 11.46 10.40 -12.47
C GLY A 112 11.04 8.95 -12.30
N PHE A 113 11.63 8.07 -13.10
CA PHE A 113 11.36 6.64 -13.09
C PHE A 113 12.65 5.84 -13.19
N ASP A 114 12.97 5.09 -12.15
CA ASP A 114 14.17 4.27 -12.08
C ASP A 114 13.87 2.97 -11.31
N PRO A 115 13.39 1.92 -12.01
CA PRO A 115 13.17 0.61 -11.41
C PRO A 115 14.42 -0.01 -10.79
N GLY A 116 15.61 0.31 -11.31
CA GLY A 116 16.88 -0.24 -10.82
C GLY A 116 17.13 0.13 -9.36
N LYS A 117 16.79 1.35 -8.95
CA LYS A 117 16.94 1.84 -7.56
C LYS A 117 16.12 1.09 -6.52
N ILE A 118 15.06 0.40 -6.95
CA ILE A 118 14.19 -0.36 -6.05
C ILE A 118 14.11 -1.84 -6.42
N ALA A 119 14.84 -2.33 -7.42
CA ALA A 119 14.67 -3.68 -7.96
C ALA A 119 14.69 -4.76 -6.87
N LYS A 120 15.74 -4.78 -6.04
CA LYS A 120 15.86 -5.72 -4.91
C LYS A 120 14.69 -5.60 -3.92
N PHE A 121 14.37 -4.37 -3.51
CA PHE A 121 13.27 -4.14 -2.56
C PHE A 121 11.92 -4.55 -3.17
N GLY A 122 11.68 -4.21 -4.42
CA GLY A 122 10.45 -4.52 -5.14
C GLY A 122 10.26 -6.02 -5.32
N GLU A 123 11.31 -6.75 -5.68
CA GLU A 123 11.28 -8.21 -5.77
C GLU A 123 10.95 -8.86 -4.43
N THR A 124 11.69 -8.53 -3.37
CA THR A 124 11.48 -9.08 -2.01
C THR A 124 10.05 -8.84 -1.52
N HIS A 125 9.46 -7.69 -1.83
CA HIS A 125 8.17 -7.27 -1.32
C HIS A 125 7.01 -7.41 -2.33
N ARG A 126 7.27 -8.08 -3.47
CA ARG A 126 6.29 -8.30 -4.56
C ARG A 126 5.64 -7.00 -5.05
N LEU A 127 6.43 -5.93 -5.13
CA LEU A 127 6.00 -4.71 -5.82
C LEU A 127 6.00 -4.95 -7.33
N ILE A 128 4.97 -4.43 -7.99
CA ILE A 128 4.81 -4.49 -9.43
C ILE A 128 5.29 -3.16 -10.00
N ILE A 129 6.22 -3.24 -10.96
CA ILE A 129 6.52 -2.12 -11.84
C ILE A 129 5.47 -2.14 -12.95
N ASN A 130 4.65 -1.09 -13.03
CA ASN A 130 3.46 -1.09 -13.88
C ASN A 130 3.77 -1.36 -15.36
N ARG A 131 4.91 -0.86 -15.87
CA ARG A 131 5.42 -1.16 -17.23
C ARG A 131 5.46 -2.65 -17.55
N PHE A 132 5.77 -3.48 -16.57
CA PHE A 132 5.96 -4.92 -16.71
C PHE A 132 4.78 -5.73 -16.18
N SER A 133 3.69 -5.06 -15.77
CA SER A 133 2.44 -5.71 -15.39
C SER A 133 1.78 -6.37 -16.61
N ARG A 134 1.38 -7.63 -16.47
CA ARG A 134 0.67 -8.41 -17.51
C ARG A 134 -0.83 -8.48 -17.24
#